data_AF-A0A1Q5PFS1-F1
#
_entry.id   AF-A0A1Q5PFS1-F1
#
_cell.length_a   1.000
_cell.length_b   1.000
_cell.length_c   1.000
_cell.angle_alpha   90.00
_cell.angle_beta   90.00
_cell.angle_gamma   90.00
#
_symmetry.space_group_name_H-M   'P 1'
#
loop_
_entity.id
_entity.type
_entity.pdbx_description
1 polymer ?
#
loop_
_entity_poly.entity_id
_entity_poly.type
_entity_poly.pdbx_seq_one_letter_code
_entity_poly.pdbx_strand_id
1 'polypeptide(L)' 'MELLARNPEIFLLVTLNYLLVAVALIHLIFKSDYPVGSRLIWMAILWLVPALGIAAYWLVWYRREGRL' A
#
# COMPACT_ATOMS: atom_id res chain seq x y z
N MET A 1 -17.56 7.51 1.41
CA MET A 1 -17.63 7.03 2.82
C MET A 1 -18.39 5.71 2.98
N GLU A 2 -18.75 4.99 1.90
CA GLU A 2 -19.43 3.69 2.03
C GLU A 2 -18.53 2.56 2.54
N LEU A 3 -17.23 2.56 2.22
CA LEU A 3 -16.29 1.54 2.70
C LEU A 3 -16.14 1.54 4.22
N LEU A 4 -16.02 2.73 4.83
CA LEU A 4 -15.97 2.89 6.29
C LEU A 4 -17.26 2.38 6.95
N ALA A 5 -18.41 2.64 6.34
CA ALA A 5 -19.71 2.25 6.89
C ALA A 5 -20.05 0.77 6.70
N ARG A 6 -19.56 0.12 5.63
CA ARG A 6 -19.84 -1.30 5.32
C ARG A 6 -18.78 -2.27 5.82
N ASN A 7 -17.50 -1.88 5.83
CA ASN A 7 -16.38 -2.73 6.23
C ASN A 7 -15.31 -1.89 6.96
N PRO A 8 -15.60 -1.40 8.18
CA PRO A 8 -14.72 -0.51 8.93
C PRO A 8 -13.35 -1.13 9.20
N GLU A 9 -13.27 -2.44 9.43
CA GLU A 9 -12.02 -3.18 9.62
C GLU A 9 -11.13 -3.14 8.38
N ILE A 10 -11.69 -3.31 7.18
CA ILE A 10 -10.91 -3.24 5.93
C ILE A 10 -10.37 -1.82 5.76
N PHE A 11 -11.21 -0.80 5.98
CA PHE A 11 -10.77 0.59 5.91
C PHE A 11 -9.61 0.86 6.88
N LEU A 12 -9.75 0.43 8.14
CA LEU A 12 -8.75 0.64 9.17
C LEU A 12 -7.43 -0.07 8.86
N LEU A 13 -7.49 -1.33 8.38
CA LEU A 13 -6.31 -2.08 7.94
C LEU A 13 -5.60 -1.42 6.76
N VAL A 14 -6.35 -0.90 5.78
CA VAL A 14 -5.78 -0.17 4.64
C VAL A 14 -5.12 1.11 5.12
N THR A 15 -5.81 1.93 5.92
CA THR A 15 -5.22 3.16 6.48
C THR A 15 -3.96 2.87 7.29
N LEU A 16 -3.99 1.85 8.15
CA LEU A 16 -2.84 1.43 8.94
C LEU A 16 -1.67 1.00 8.05
N ASN A 17 -1.95 0.23 6.99
CA ASN A 17 -0.92 -0.17 6.03
C ASN A 17 -0.22 1.04 5.39
N TYR A 18 -0.98 2.02 4.89
CA TYR A 18 -0.40 3.23 4.30
C TYR A 18 0.43 4.03 5.31
N LEU A 19 -0.04 4.15 6.57
CA LEU A 19 0.72 4.83 7.62
C LEU A 19 2.03 4.10 7.95
N LEU A 20 1.99 2.77 8.07
CA LEU A 20 3.18 1.96 8.33
C LEU A 20 4.19 2.03 7.18
N VAL A 21 3.72 2.05 5.93
CA VAL A 21 4.58 2.27 4.76
C VAL A 21 5.25 3.64 4.82
N ALA A 22 4.51 4.70 5.18
CA ALA A 22 5.09 6.03 5.33
C ALA A 22 6.16 6.08 6.42
N VAL A 23 5.88 5.47 7.59
CA VAL A 23 6.86 5.36 8.69
C VAL A 23 8.09 4.55 8.25
N ALA A 24 7.89 3.44 7.55
CA ALA A 24 8.98 2.61 7.04
C ALA A 24 9.86 3.37 6.05
N LEU A 25 9.27 4.15 5.14
CA LEU A 25 10.03 5.00 4.21
C LEU A 25 10.83 6.08 4.93
N ILE A 26 10.24 6.75 5.93
CA ILE A 26 10.96 7.74 6.75
C ILE A 26 12.14 7.08 7.46
N HIS A 27 11.93 5.93 8.09
CA HIS A 27 13.01 5.20 8.77
C HIS A 27 14.11 4.78 7.78
N LEU A 28 13.71 4.26 6.62
CA LEU A 28 14.62 3.79 5.58
C LEU A 28 15.50 4.91 5.02
N ILE A 29 14.97 6.12 4.90
CA ILE A 29 15.69 7.29 4.37
C ILE A 29 16.61 7.90 5.44
N PHE A 30 16.09 8.12 6.64
CA PHE A 30 16.75 8.95 7.65
C PHE A 30 17.51 8.19 8.73
N LYS A 31 17.19 6.90 8.93
CA LYS A 31 17.63 6.16 10.13
C LYS A 31 18.27 4.80 9.83
N SER A 32 18.03 4.24 8.65
CA SER A 32 18.61 2.94 8.28
C SER A 32 20.03 3.07 7.73
N ASP A 33 20.97 2.32 8.29
CA ASP A 33 22.38 2.25 7.84
C ASP A 33 22.58 1.33 6.64
N TYR A 34 21.51 1.05 5.88
CA TYR A 34 21.59 0.19 4.71
C TYR A 34 22.45 0.81 3.61
N PRO A 35 23.24 -0.02 2.88
CA PRO A 35 23.86 0.40 1.64
C PRO A 35 22.82 0.98 0.67
N VAL A 36 23.23 1.97 -0.12
CA VAL A 36 22.34 2.71 -1.03
C VAL A 36 21.52 1.77 -1.93
N GLY A 37 22.15 0.72 -2.49
CA GLY A 37 21.45 -0.26 -3.32
C GLY A 37 20.32 -0.99 -2.57
N SER A 38 20.58 -1.48 -1.36
CA SER A 38 19.56 -2.13 -0.52
C SER A 38 18.44 -1.15 -0.14
N ARG A 39 18.77 0.11 0.12
CA ARG A 39 17.79 1.16 0.42
C ARG A 39 16.83 1.39 -0.75
N LEU A 40 17.36 1.49 -1.97
CA LEU A 40 16.56 1.69 -3.18
C LEU A 40 15.63 0.49 -3.45
N ILE A 41 16.10 -0.74 -3.22
CA ILE A 41 15.28 -1.94 -3.34
C ILE A 41 14.11 -1.90 -2.35
N TRP A 42 14.36 -1.55 -1.09
CA TRP A 42 13.31 -1.43 -0.09
C TRP A 42 12.31 -0.32 -0.39
N MET A 43 12.78 0.83 -0.91
CA MET A 43 11.88 1.87 -1.38
C MET A 43 10.98 1.35 -2.50
N ALA A 44 11.53 0.66 -3.51
CA ALA A 44 10.75 0.09 -4.59
C ALA A 44 9.70 -0.92 -4.09
N ILE A 45 10.07 -1.84 -3.19
CA ILE A 45 9.15 -2.83 -2.61
C ILE A 45 8.03 -2.14 -1.83
N LEU A 46 8.36 -1.15 -1.00
CA LEU A 46 7.39 -0.41 -0.19
C LEU A 46 6.39 0.38 -1.04
N TRP A 47 6.77 0.78 -2.25
CA TRP A 47 5.87 1.40 -3.22
C TRP A 47 5.08 0.39 -4.05
N LEU A 48 5.66 -0.77 -4.37
CA LEU A 48 5.04 -1.80 -5.19
C LEU A 48 3.82 -2.42 -4.50
N VAL A 49 3.93 -2.73 -3.20
CA VAL A 49 2.87 -3.43 -2.45
C VAL A 49 1.55 -2.62 -2.42
N PRO A 50 1.54 -1.32 -2.06
CA PRO A 50 0.33 -0.49 -2.13
C PRO A 50 -0.22 -0.35 -3.55
N ALA A 51 0.66 -0.17 -4.55
CA ALA A 51 0.26 -0.02 -5.94
C ALA A 51 -0.44 -1.28 -6.48
N LEU A 52 0.09 -2.47 -6.16
CA LEU A 52 -0.53 -3.75 -6.51
C LEU A 52 -1.88 -3.92 -5.80
N GLY A 53 -2.02 -3.45 -4.57
CA GLY A 53 -3.30 -3.45 -3.86
C GLY A 53 -4.38 -2.63 -4.58
N ILE A 54 -4.03 -1.43 -5.05
CA ILE A 54 -4.94 -0.59 -5.85
C ILE A 54 -5.29 -1.29 -7.17
N ALA A 55 -4.29 -1.82 -7.88
CA ALA A 55 -4.50 -2.50 -9.16
C ALA A 55 -5.39 -3.73 -9.02
N ALA A 56 -5.19 -4.53 -7.97
CA ALA A 56 -6.02 -5.70 -7.68
C ALA A 56 -7.45 -5.30 -7.33
N TYR A 57 -7.64 -4.26 -6.50
CA TYR A 57 -8.97 -3.72 -6.21
C TYR A 57 -9.68 -3.28 -7.49
N TRP A 58 -8.98 -2.54 -8.35
CA TRP A 58 -9.53 -2.05 -9.61
C TRP A 58 -9.91 -3.19 -10.55
N LEU A 59 -9.06 -4.22 -10.67
CA LEU A 59 -9.35 -5.40 -11.49
C LEU A 59 -10.58 -6.17 -10.98
N VAL A 60 -10.71 -6.35 -9.67
CA VAL A 60 -11.86 -7.03 -9.06
C VAL A 60 -13.13 -6.22 -9.23
N TRP A 61 -13.06 -4.90 -9.04
CA TRP A 61 -14.17 -3.99 -9.28
C TRP A 61 -14.60 -4.04 -10.75
N TYR A 62 -13.68 -3.84 -11.68
CA TYR A 62 -13.94 -3.85 -13.13
C TYR A 62 -14.60 -5.16 -13.62
N ARG A 63 -14.21 -6.31 -13.03
CA ARG A 63 -14.88 -7.61 -13.27
C ARG A 63 -16.32 -7.67 -12.75
N ARG A 64 -16.61 -7.02 -11.61
CA ARG A 64 -17.95 -6.98 -11.01
C ARG A 64 -18.92 -6.08 -11.76
N GLU A 65 -18.44 -4.98 -12.36
CA GLU A 65 -19.26 -4.15 -13.27
C GLU A 65 -19.58 -4.82 -14.63
N GLY A 66 -19.09 -6.04 -14.89
CA GLY A 66 -19.40 -6.78 -16.12
C GLY A 66 -18.78 -6.16 -17.38
N ARG A 67 -17.66 -5.44 -17.26
CA ARG A 67 -16.97 -4.76 -18.37
C ARG A 67 -15.82 -5.59 -18.97
N LEU A 68 -15.79 -6.89 -18.70
CA LEU A 68 -14.88 -7.91 -19.26
C LEU A 68 -15.68 -9.05 -19.87
#